data_AF-A0A5B2VP23-F1
#
_entry.id   AF-A0A5B2VP23-F1
#
_cell.length_a   1.000
_cell.length_b   1.000
_cell.length_c   1.000
_cell.angle_alpha   90.00
_cell.angle_beta   90.00
_cell.angle_gamma   90.00
#
_symmetry.space_group_name_H-M   'P 1'
#
loop_
_entity.id
_entity.type
_entity.pdbx_description
1 polymer ?
#
loop_
_entity_poly.entity_id
_entity_poly.type
_entity_poly.pdbx_seq_one_letter_code
_entity_poly.pdbx_strand_id
1 'polypeptide(L)' 'MKKTALFILVAGILIAVLTYIANLTDLIGVKSFFKLGFLALTLMVISAGYFLISSVLEWAKETEFFKKVL' A
#
# COMPACT_ATOMS: atom_id res chain seq x y z
N MET A 1 8.96 -11.72 4.53
CA MET A 1 7.92 -10.94 3.80
C MET A 1 6.75 -10.50 4.68
N LYS A 2 6.21 -11.33 5.58
CA LYS A 2 5.08 -10.94 6.46
C LYS A 2 5.39 -9.79 7.45
N LYS A 3 6.62 -9.72 7.97
CA LYS A 3 7.02 -8.69 8.96
C LYS A 3 7.13 -7.29 8.34
N THR A 4 7.70 -7.15 7.16
CA THR A 4 7.80 -5.87 6.44
C THR A 4 6.43 -5.35 6.01
N ALA A 5 5.51 -6.23 5.60
CA ALA A 5 4.13 -5.84 5.32
C ALA A 5 3.41 -5.27 6.55
N LEU A 6 3.63 -5.86 7.73
CA LEU A 6 3.10 -5.32 9.00
C LEU A 6 3.67 -3.94 9.32
N PHE A 7 4.97 -3.72 9.14
CA PHE A 7 5.57 -2.39 9.34
C PHE A 7 5.00 -1.34 8.39
N ILE A 8 4.80 -1.69 7.11
CA ILE A 8 4.21 -0.78 6.11
C ILE A 8 2.75 -0.47 6.45
N LEU A 9 1.99 -1.47 6.91
CA LEU A 9 0.61 -1.29 7.35
C LEU A 9 0.51 -0.36 8.56
N VAL A 10 1.36 -0.56 9.57
CA VAL A 10 1.41 0.30 10.77
C VAL A 10 1.84 1.73 10.39
N ALA A 11 2.84 1.89 9.51
CA ALA A 11 3.25 3.20 9.02
C ALA A 11 2.13 3.90 8.22
N GLY A 12 1.38 3.16 7.40
CA GLY A 12 0.23 3.68 6.66
C GLY A 12 -0.89 4.16 7.59
N ILE A 13 -1.19 3.41 8.65
CA ILE A 13 -2.18 3.82 9.67
C ILE A 13 -1.74 5.11 10.37
N LEU A 14 -0.46 5.22 10.77
CA LEU A 14 0.07 6.43 11.40
C LEU A 14 -0.04 7.67 10.49
N ILE A 15 0.28 7.53 9.20
CA ILE A 15 0.18 8.63 8.24
C ILE A 15 -1.29 9.03 8.03
N ALA A 16 -2.21 8.07 7.95
CA ALA A 16 -3.64 8.34 7.81
C ALA A 16 -4.20 9.11 9.02
N VAL A 17 -3.82 8.72 10.24
CA VAL A 17 -4.22 9.41 11.48
C VAL A 17 -3.67 10.84 11.53
N LEU A 18 -2.39 11.04 11.22
CA LEU A 18 -1.79 12.38 11.17
C LEU A 18 -2.48 13.27 10.13
N THR A 19 -2.82 12.70 8.97
CA THR A 19 -3.52 13.42 7.90
C THR A 19 -4.94 13.82 8.31
N TYR A 20 -5.65 12.94 9.03
CA TYR A 20 -6.98 13.24 9.57
C TYR A 20 -6.95 14.35 10.61
N ILE A 21 -6.01 14.30 11.57
CA ILE A 21 -5.84 15.33 12.60
C ILE A 21 -5.47 16.68 11.98
N ALA A 22 -4.59 16.67 10.97
CA ALA A 22 -4.16 17.88 10.29
C ALA A 22 -5.28 18.51 9.42
N ASN A 23 -6.25 17.71 8.95
CA ASN A 23 -7.47 18.20 8.30
C ASN A 23 -8.43 18.83 9.31
N LEU A 24 -8.63 18.20 10.48
CA LEU A 24 -9.49 18.74 11.54
C LEU A 24 -9.02 20.08 12.10
N THR A 25 -7.70 20.29 12.10
CA THR A 25 -7.07 21.52 12.61
C THR A 25 -6.90 22.61 11.54
N ASP A 26 -7.42 22.38 10.32
CA ASP A 26 -7.28 23.24 9.13
C ASP A 26 -5.82 23.65 8.83
N LEU A 27 -4.86 22.85 9.34
CA LEU A 27 -3.43 23.08 9.23
C LEU A 27 -2.93 22.87 7.78
N ILE A 28 -3.68 22.07 7.01
CA ILE A 28 -3.36 21.69 5.65
C ILE A 28 -4.45 22.24 4.75
N GLY A 29 -4.22 23.41 4.16
CA GLY A 29 -5.14 24.00 3.19
C GLY A 29 -5.56 22.98 2.12
N VAL A 30 -6.85 23.02 1.75
CA VAL A 30 -7.57 22.02 0.93
C VAL A 30 -6.75 21.44 -0.24
N LYS A 31 -5.94 22.24 -0.93
CA LYS A 31 -5.08 21.77 -2.04
C LYS A 31 -3.96 20.82 -1.60
N SER A 32 -3.33 21.03 -0.44
CA SER A 32 -2.29 20.13 0.07
C SER A 32 -2.89 18.83 0.61
N PHE A 33 -4.10 18.87 1.16
CA PHE A 33 -4.82 17.68 1.60
C PHE A 33 -5.14 16.75 0.42
N PHE A 34 -5.62 17.30 -0.70
CA PHE A 34 -5.85 16.52 -1.91
C PHE A 34 -4.57 15.89 -2.49
N LYS A 35 -3.44 16.60 -2.46
CA LYS A 35 -2.14 16.05 -2.92
C LYS A 35 -1.67 14.90 -2.03
N LEU A 36 -1.76 15.05 -0.71
CA LEU A 36 -1.39 14.00 0.24
C LEU A 36 -2.32 12.78 0.13
N GLY A 37 -3.63 13.01 0.04
CA GLY A 37 -4.62 11.94 -0.15
C GLY A 37 -4.42 11.18 -1.46
N PHE A 38 -4.14 11.88 -2.56
CA PHE A 38 -3.85 11.26 -3.85
C PHE A 38 -2.56 10.43 -3.81
N LEU A 39 -1.51 10.94 -3.14
CA LEU A 39 -0.25 10.23 -2.99
C LEU A 39 -0.42 8.96 -2.13
N ALA A 40 -1.19 9.05 -1.04
CA ALA A 40 -1.52 7.91 -0.20
C ALA A 40 -2.34 6.84 -0.96
N LEU A 41 -3.37 7.27 -1.72
CA LEU A 41 -4.16 6.36 -2.57
C LEU A 41 -3.30 5.66 -3.62
N THR A 42 -2.39 6.40 -4.27
CA THR A 42 -1.49 5.84 -5.28
C THR A 42 -0.56 4.79 -4.67
N LEU A 43 0.02 5.07 -3.50
CA LEU A 43 0.84 4.11 -2.75
C LEU A 43 0.05 2.86 -2.35
N MET A 44 -1.20 3.04 -1.95
CA MET A 44 -2.09 1.94 -1.55
C MET A 44 -2.41 1.03 -2.74
N VAL A 45 -2.69 1.59 -3.92
CA VAL A 45 -2.91 0.83 -5.17
C VAL A 45 -1.65 0.09 -5.61
N ILE A 46 -0.49 0.75 -5.59
CA ILE A 46 0.80 0.11 -5.94
C ILE A 46 1.12 -1.04 -4.99
N SER A 47 0.90 -0.83 -3.68
CA SER A 47 1.12 -1.86 -2.67
C SER A 47 0.19 -3.07 -2.85
N ALA A 48 -1.08 -2.83 -3.16
CA ALA A 48 -2.04 -3.89 -3.47
C ALA A 48 -1.65 -4.65 -4.74
N GLY A 49 -1.23 -3.95 -5.79
CA GLY A 49 -0.73 -4.57 -7.02
C GLY A 49 0.51 -5.44 -6.79
N TYR A 50 1.48 -4.93 -6.02
CA TYR A 50 2.67 -5.69 -5.64
C TYR A 50 2.32 -6.94 -4.83
N PHE A 51 1.40 -6.82 -3.87
CA PHE A 51 0.94 -7.96 -3.07
C PHE A 51 0.29 -9.04 -3.94
N LEU A 52 -0.62 -8.66 -4.83
CA LEU A 52 -1.28 -9.59 -5.76
C LEU A 52 -0.27 -10.28 -6.68
N ILE A 53 0.67 -9.54 -7.29
CA ILE A 53 1.71 -10.11 -8.15
C ILE A 53 2.62 -11.05 -7.36
N SER A 54 3.01 -10.68 -6.14
CA SER A 54 3.81 -11.54 -5.27
C SER A 54 3.08 -12.82 -4.92
N SER A 55 1.79 -12.76 -4.60
CA SER A 55 0.98 -13.94 -4.32
C SER A 55 0.82 -14.85 -5.54
N VAL A 56 0.64 -14.26 -6.74
CA VAL A 56 0.58 -15.04 -7.99
C VAL A 56 1.93 -15.69 -8.30
N LEU A 57 3.05 -15.00 -8.10
CA LEU A 57 4.39 -15.57 -8.29
C LEU A 57 4.71 -16.69 -7.29
N GLU A 58 4.28 -16.54 -6.04
CA GLU A 58 4.43 -17.57 -5.01
C GLU A 58 3.58 -18.80 -5.36
N TRP A 59 2.33 -18.59 -5.78
CA TRP A 59 1.45 -19.66 -6.26
C TRP A 59 2.01 -20.37 -7.51
N ALA A 60 2.54 -19.62 -8.48
CA ALA A 60 3.13 -20.17 -9.70
C ALA A 60 4.34 -21.08 -9.40
N LYS A 61 5.13 -20.77 -8.36
CA LYS A 61 6.26 -21.62 -7.93
C LYS A 61 5.82 -22.94 -7.32
N GLU A 62 4.63 -23.00 -6.72
CA GLU A 62 4.10 -24.20 -6.07
C GLU A 62 3.32 -25.11 -7.04
N THR A 63 2.80 -24.57 -8.15
CA THR A 63 2.09 -25.35 -9.18
C THR A 63 3.02 -25.96 -10.24
N GLU A 64 2.91 -27.27 -10.47
CA GLU A 64 3.67 -28.00 -11.51
C GLU A 64 3.43 -27.48 -12.94
N PHE A 65 2.28 -26.86 -13.20
CA PHE A 65 1.92 -26.28 -14.51
C PHE A 65 2.93 -25.23 -14.99
N PHE A 66 3.38 -24.33 -14.10
CA PHE A 66 4.32 -23.26 -14.47
C PHE A 66 5.78 -23.74 -14.50
N LYS A 67 6.12 -24.81 -13.77
CA LYS A 67 7.45 -25.46 -13.85
C LYS A 67 7.78 -26.05 -15.22
N LYS A 68 6.76 -26.26 -16.07
CA LYS A 68 6.89 -26.90 -17.39
C LYS A 68 6.90 -25.90 -18.55
N VAL A 69 6.57 -24.63 -18.29
CA VAL A 69 6.38 -23.57 -19.31
C VAL A 69 7.41 -22.44 -19.17
N LEU A 70 7.95 -22.22 -17.97
CA LEU A 70 9.13 -21.37 -17.70
C LEU A 70 10.41 -22.21 -17.72
#